data_AF-A0A6A6JTN8-F1
#
_entry.id   AF-A0A6A6JTN8-F1
#
_cell.length_a   1.000
_cell.length_b   1.000
_cell.length_c   1.000
_cell.angle_alpha   90.00
_cell.angle_beta   90.00
_cell.angle_gamma   90.00
#
_symmetry.space_group_name_H-M   'P 1'
#
loop_
_entity.id
_entity.type
_entity.pdbx_description
1 polymer ?
#
loop_
_entity_poly.entity_id
_entity_poly.type
_entity_poly.pdbx_seq_one_letter_code
_entity_poly.pdbx_strand_id
1 'polypeptide(L)'
;EARGILSHLLAKLEDGQLGPHKRYADWIQKHGRQELEGFLYGCLRPEVLSHLQLGSMNVTSLKNIGGDLAYEGRAIYIHGILGLERRTRIYIGQSTSLRPRLKQHWNFRYRRDNPSLHYYAMHNSVFDVFSVLATLPSPFSPSSQTLPGMDQPDLLLNVLEAWCCLLFRCLPPKLLKECLPPGIRAESKDLQNVALNVANPLDQGDKGSMQWVDLSGTQDPLIQEYLKEVERR
;
A
#
# COMPACT_ATOMS: atom_id res chain seq x y z
N GLU A 1 -16.14 3.54 -7.88
CA GLU A 1 -15.19 2.41 -7.74
C GLU A 1 -14.58 2.33 -6.34
N ALA A 2 -13.84 3.35 -5.87
CA ALA A 2 -13.06 3.28 -4.62
C ALA A 2 -13.83 2.77 -3.39
N ARG A 3 -15.03 3.33 -3.12
CA ARG A 3 -15.90 2.90 -2.02
C ARG A 3 -16.39 1.46 -2.16
N GLY A 4 -16.68 1.03 -3.39
CA GLY A 4 -17.09 -0.36 -3.66
C GLY A 4 -15.96 -1.36 -3.42
N ILE A 5 -14.71 -0.99 -3.74
CA ILE A 5 -13.54 -1.82 -3.41
C ILE A 5 -13.36 -1.92 -1.89
N LEU A 6 -13.49 -0.80 -1.16
CA LEU A 6 -13.38 -0.80 0.31
C LEU A 6 -14.47 -1.67 0.96
N SER A 7 -15.73 -1.48 0.56
CA SER A 7 -16.85 -2.24 1.09
C SER A 7 -16.70 -3.74 0.85
N HIS A 8 -16.24 -4.13 -0.35
CA HIS A 8 -15.96 -5.51 -0.68
C HIS A 8 -14.79 -6.09 0.12
N LEU A 9 -13.69 -5.35 0.27
CA LEU A 9 -12.55 -5.76 1.08
C LEU A 9 -12.96 -6.03 2.54
N LEU A 10 -13.71 -5.11 3.15
CA LEU A 10 -14.22 -5.28 4.51
C LEU A 10 -15.17 -6.48 4.63
N ALA A 11 -16.09 -6.66 3.68
CA ALA A 11 -16.99 -7.82 3.67
C ALA A 11 -16.20 -9.15 3.60
N LYS A 12 -15.20 -9.25 2.71
CA LYS A 12 -14.38 -10.46 2.61
C LYS A 12 -13.54 -10.73 3.87
N LEU A 13 -13.06 -9.68 4.55
CA LEU A 13 -12.34 -9.79 5.81
C LEU A 13 -13.26 -10.25 6.95
N GLU A 14 -14.49 -9.72 6.99
CA GLU A 14 -15.53 -10.10 7.95
C GLU A 14 -15.95 -11.57 7.78
N ASP A 15 -16.08 -12.03 6.53
CA ASP A 15 -16.43 -13.41 6.18
C ASP A 15 -15.25 -14.40 6.32
N GLY A 16 -14.04 -13.93 6.66
CA GLY A 16 -12.85 -14.76 6.79
C GLY A 16 -12.32 -15.32 5.45
N GLN A 17 -12.63 -14.66 4.33
CA GLN A 17 -12.25 -15.10 2.99
C GLN A 17 -10.88 -14.58 2.53
N LEU A 18 -10.27 -13.64 3.26
CA LEU A 18 -8.97 -13.05 2.94
C LEU A 18 -8.00 -13.29 4.09
N GLY A 19 -7.28 -14.41 4.00
CA GLY A 19 -6.31 -14.85 5.01
C GLY A 19 -6.95 -15.43 6.28
N PRO A 20 -6.17 -16.13 7.12
CA PRO A 20 -6.67 -16.91 8.26
C PRO A 20 -7.03 -16.05 9.49
N HIS A 21 -7.13 -14.73 9.33
CA HIS A 21 -6.98 -13.80 10.45
C HIS A 21 -8.33 -13.42 11.05
N LYS A 22 -8.83 -14.29 11.93
CA LYS A 22 -10.02 -14.05 12.78
C LYS A 22 -10.06 -12.64 13.40
N ARG A 23 -8.89 -12.06 13.69
CA ARG A 23 -8.73 -10.71 14.24
C ARG A 23 -9.46 -9.62 13.45
N TYR A 24 -9.51 -9.73 12.12
CA TYR A 24 -10.19 -8.73 11.29
C TYR A 24 -11.71 -8.86 11.39
N ALA A 25 -12.24 -10.08 11.38
CA ALA A 25 -13.67 -10.31 11.56
C ALA A 25 -14.14 -9.81 12.93
N ASP A 26 -13.42 -10.17 14.00
CA ASP A 26 -13.73 -9.71 15.36
C ASP A 26 -13.68 -8.17 15.47
N TRP A 27 -12.67 -7.55 14.84
CA TRP A 27 -12.51 -6.09 14.80
C TRP A 27 -13.63 -5.40 14.01
N ILE A 28 -14.03 -5.94 12.85
CA ILE A 28 -15.11 -5.39 12.03
C ILE A 28 -16.46 -5.49 12.75
N GLN A 29 -16.76 -6.65 13.35
CA GLN A 29 -18.00 -6.86 14.10
C GLN A 29 -18.10 -5.93 15.31
N LYS A 30 -16.99 -5.69 16.01
CA LYS A 30 -16.94 -4.80 17.17
C LYS A 30 -17.30 -3.34 16.82
N HIS A 31 -16.77 -2.83 15.72
CA HIS A 31 -16.90 -1.41 15.36
C HIS A 31 -18.04 -1.11 14.40
N GLY A 32 -18.60 -2.14 13.78
CA GLY A 32 -19.58 -2.00 12.71
C GLY A 32 -18.90 -1.73 11.36
N ARG A 33 -19.26 -2.53 10.35
CA ARG A 33 -18.67 -2.45 9.01
C ARG A 33 -18.93 -1.09 8.34
N GLN A 34 -20.11 -0.51 8.52
CA GLN A 34 -20.49 0.75 7.86
C GLN A 34 -19.73 1.94 8.46
N GLU A 35 -19.56 1.94 9.77
CA GLU A 35 -18.81 2.94 10.53
C GLU A 35 -17.33 2.90 10.15
N LEU A 36 -16.75 1.70 10.08
CA LEU A 36 -15.38 1.51 9.60
C LEU A 36 -15.21 1.93 8.15
N GLU A 37 -16.14 1.57 7.26
CA GLU A 37 -16.09 1.99 5.85
C GLU A 37 -16.09 3.52 5.74
N GLY A 38 -16.99 4.20 6.46
CA GLY A 38 -17.07 5.66 6.49
C GLY A 38 -15.79 6.30 7.01
N PHE A 39 -15.24 5.75 8.10
CA PHE A 39 -14.02 6.27 8.72
C PHE A 39 -12.78 6.06 7.83
N LEU A 40 -12.56 4.84 7.32
CA LEU A 40 -11.46 4.51 6.41
C LEU A 40 -11.52 5.35 5.14
N TYR A 41 -12.72 5.53 4.58
CA TYR A 41 -12.91 6.39 3.42
C TYR A 41 -12.58 7.85 3.72
N GLY A 42 -12.97 8.36 4.90
CA GLY A 42 -12.66 9.71 5.35
C GLY A 42 -11.17 9.96 5.62
N CYS A 43 -10.38 8.90 5.87
CA CYS A 43 -8.94 8.98 6.05
C CYS A 43 -8.19 9.13 4.70
N LEU A 44 -8.81 8.75 3.58
CA LEU A 44 -8.23 8.90 2.25
C LEU A 44 -8.24 10.38 1.83
N ARG A 45 -7.11 10.87 1.34
CA ARG A 45 -7.02 12.25 0.84
C ARG A 45 -7.87 12.42 -0.43
N PRO A 46 -8.67 13.50 -0.55
CA PRO A 46 -9.51 13.75 -1.74
C PRO A 46 -8.72 13.78 -3.06
N GLU A 47 -7.48 14.25 -3.03
CA GLU A 47 -6.60 14.34 -4.19
C GLU A 47 -6.27 12.97 -4.79
N VAL A 48 -6.31 11.90 -3.97
CA VAL A 48 -6.17 10.53 -4.45
C VAL A 48 -7.34 10.16 -5.37
N LEU A 49 -8.56 10.52 -5.00
CA LEU A 49 -9.75 10.23 -5.81
C LEU A 49 -9.71 11.01 -7.13
N SER A 50 -9.34 12.29 -7.07
CA SER A 50 -9.15 13.11 -8.27
C SER A 50 -8.08 12.53 -9.19
N HIS A 51 -6.97 12.06 -8.63
CA HIS A 51 -5.90 11.41 -9.40
C HIS A 51 -6.37 10.12 -10.08
N LEU A 52 -7.08 9.24 -9.36
CA LEU A 52 -7.63 8.00 -9.91
C LEU A 52 -8.62 8.25 -11.05
N GLN A 53 -9.37 9.35 -11.01
CA GLN A 53 -10.27 9.75 -12.10
C GLN A 53 -9.53 10.17 -13.38
N LEU A 54 -8.36 10.80 -13.24
CA LEU A 54 -7.50 11.15 -14.38
C LEU A 54 -6.89 9.91 -15.04
N GLY A 55 -6.69 8.83 -14.27
CA GLY A 55 -6.25 7.53 -14.78
C GLY A 55 -4.78 7.46 -15.22
N SER A 56 -3.99 8.50 -14.96
CA SER A 56 -2.57 8.55 -15.29
C SER A 56 -1.73 8.03 -14.14
N MET A 57 -0.90 7.02 -14.40
CA MET A 57 -0.11 6.34 -13.36
C MET A 57 1.39 6.57 -13.50
N ASN A 58 1.82 7.55 -14.30
CA ASN A 58 3.23 7.91 -14.41
C ASN A 58 3.75 8.66 -13.18
N VAL A 59 5.05 8.66 -12.99
CA VAL A 59 5.72 9.28 -11.83
C VAL A 59 5.37 10.77 -11.67
N THR A 60 5.26 11.52 -12.77
CA THR A 60 4.89 12.95 -12.73
C THR A 60 3.46 13.15 -12.25
N SER A 61 2.51 12.33 -12.69
CA SER A 61 1.13 12.42 -12.22
C SER A 61 0.97 11.99 -10.76
N LEU A 62 1.78 11.04 -10.29
CA LEU A 62 1.80 10.65 -8.87
C LEU A 62 2.22 11.81 -7.97
N LYS A 63 3.17 12.64 -8.41
CA LYS A 63 3.58 13.88 -7.71
C LYS A 63 2.43 14.84 -7.44
N ASN A 64 1.42 14.87 -8.32
CA ASN A 64 0.27 15.76 -8.17
C ASN A 64 -0.67 15.33 -7.05
N ILE A 65 -0.56 14.11 -6.52
CA ILE A 65 -1.27 13.71 -5.29
C ILE A 65 -0.74 14.54 -4.11
N GLY A 66 0.57 14.76 -4.04
CA GLY A 66 1.22 15.62 -3.04
C GLY A 66 1.03 15.12 -1.59
N GLY A 67 0.77 16.06 -0.68
CA GLY A 67 0.58 15.79 0.75
C GLY A 67 1.76 16.24 1.61
N ASP A 68 1.55 16.27 2.93
CA ASP A 68 2.55 16.71 3.89
C ASP A 68 3.58 15.60 4.17
N LEU A 69 4.73 15.65 3.51
CA LEU A 69 5.84 14.72 3.74
C LEU A 69 6.56 14.96 5.08
N ALA A 70 6.29 16.08 5.76
CA ALA A 70 6.78 16.35 7.10
C ALA A 70 5.82 15.86 8.20
N TYR A 71 4.67 15.28 7.83
CA TYR A 71 3.70 14.74 8.77
C TYR A 71 4.34 13.68 9.70
N GLU A 72 4.10 13.82 11.00
CA GLU A 72 4.74 12.97 12.02
C GLU A 72 3.83 11.86 12.57
N GLY A 73 2.61 11.74 12.04
CA GLY A 73 1.64 10.71 12.44
C GLY A 73 1.61 9.49 11.52
N ARG A 74 0.57 8.67 11.74
CA ARG A 74 0.35 7.42 11.01
C ARG A 74 -0.23 7.69 9.62
N ALA A 75 0.35 7.11 8.58
CA ALA A 75 -0.04 7.41 7.22
C ALA A 75 0.20 6.25 6.26
N ILE A 76 -0.49 6.30 5.13
CA ILE A 76 -0.20 5.52 3.92
C ILE A 76 0.45 6.46 2.91
N TYR A 77 1.55 6.03 2.31
CA TYR A 77 2.23 6.76 1.24
C TYR A 77 2.35 5.90 -0.02
N ILE A 78 2.43 6.58 -1.15
CA ILE A 78 2.83 6.01 -2.43
C ILE A 78 4.23 6.50 -2.78
N HIS A 79 5.02 5.62 -3.35
CA HIS A 79 6.33 5.89 -3.90
C HIS A 79 6.33 5.53 -5.39
N GLY A 80 6.34 6.54 -6.25
CA GLY A 80 6.53 6.40 -7.68
C GLY A 80 8.01 6.50 -8.03
N ILE A 81 8.56 5.49 -8.69
CA ILE A 81 9.98 5.39 -9.05
C ILE A 81 10.09 5.27 -10.57
N LEU A 82 10.87 6.16 -11.20
CA LEU A 82 11.17 6.09 -12.62
C LEU A 82 12.49 5.35 -12.83
N GLY A 83 12.40 4.10 -13.27
CA GLY A 83 13.56 3.26 -13.54
C GLY A 83 14.44 3.81 -14.67
N LEU A 84 15.70 3.35 -14.74
CA LEU A 84 16.62 3.66 -15.84
C LEU A 84 16.04 3.26 -17.22
N GLU A 85 15.21 2.22 -17.23
CA GLU A 85 14.44 1.71 -18.37
C GLU A 85 13.20 2.54 -18.72
N ARG A 86 13.02 3.69 -18.06
CA ARG A 86 11.88 4.62 -18.22
C ARG A 86 10.51 4.02 -17.90
N ARG A 87 10.47 2.95 -17.10
CA ARG A 87 9.22 2.40 -16.57
C ARG A 87 8.91 3.01 -15.21
N THR A 88 7.63 3.25 -14.97
CA THR A 88 7.15 3.69 -13.67
C THR A 88 6.95 2.47 -12.78
N ARG A 89 7.50 2.50 -11.58
CA ARG A 89 7.35 1.46 -10.56
C ARG A 89 6.65 2.06 -9.36
N ILE A 90 5.74 1.30 -8.78
CA ILE A 90 4.88 1.80 -7.71
C ILE A 90 5.02 0.91 -6.49
N TYR A 91 5.30 1.54 -5.36
CA TYR A 91 5.25 0.93 -4.05
C TYR A 91 4.29 1.73 -3.18
N ILE A 92 3.41 1.05 -2.46
CA ILE A 92 2.59 1.66 -1.41
C ILE A 92 3.05 1.11 -0.07
N GLY A 93 3.16 1.96 0.94
CA GLY A 93 3.57 1.53 2.26
C GLY A 93 2.82 2.26 3.36
N GLN A 94 2.74 1.63 4.52
CA GLN A 94 2.27 2.25 5.75
C GLN A 94 3.42 2.73 6.64
N SER A 95 3.11 3.66 7.54
CA SER A 95 4.02 4.08 8.62
C SER A 95 3.24 4.49 9.86
N THR A 96 3.81 4.24 11.03
CA THR A 96 3.34 4.80 12.30
C THR A 96 3.81 6.25 12.51
N SER A 97 4.87 6.66 11.82
CA SER A 97 5.33 8.05 11.73
C SER A 97 5.94 8.30 10.36
N LEU A 98 5.27 9.09 9.51
CA LEU A 98 5.63 9.23 8.11
C LEU A 98 7.01 9.85 7.91
N ARG A 99 7.27 11.02 8.51
CA ARG A 99 8.53 11.75 8.33
C ARG A 99 9.79 10.92 8.64
N PRO A 100 9.90 10.22 9.79
CA PRO A 100 11.02 9.31 10.04
C PRO A 100 11.14 8.18 9.01
N ARG A 101 10.01 7.62 8.56
CA ARG A 101 10.01 6.55 7.54
C ARG A 101 10.54 7.04 6.20
N LEU A 102 10.15 8.24 5.76
CA LEU A 102 10.68 8.83 4.52
C LEU A 102 12.19 9.14 4.64
N LYS A 103 12.67 9.57 5.81
CA LYS A 103 14.11 9.73 6.06
C LYS A 103 14.88 8.41 5.92
N GLN A 104 14.30 7.29 6.34
CA GLN A 104 14.89 5.97 6.14
C GLN A 104 15.01 5.64 4.64
N HIS A 105 13.94 5.90 3.87
CA HIS A 105 13.94 5.71 2.42
C HIS A 105 15.03 6.52 1.72
N TRP A 106 15.24 7.79 2.09
CA TRP A 106 16.28 8.63 1.48
C TRP A 106 17.70 8.29 1.95
N ASN A 107 17.85 7.64 3.11
CA ASN A 107 19.16 7.30 3.66
C ASN A 107 19.77 6.08 2.95
N PHE A 108 20.82 6.31 2.16
CA PHE A 108 21.55 5.26 1.46
C PHE A 108 22.04 4.12 2.37
N ARG A 109 22.61 4.44 3.54
CA ARG A 109 23.11 3.42 4.48
C ARG A 109 21.97 2.55 4.99
N TYR A 110 20.83 3.17 5.34
CA TYR A 110 19.65 2.42 5.76
C TYR A 110 19.17 1.45 4.68
N ARG A 111 19.09 1.90 3.42
CA ARG A 111 18.68 1.04 2.31
C ARG A 111 19.64 -0.12 2.06
N ARG A 112 20.96 0.13 2.14
CA ARG A 112 22.00 -0.90 2.00
C ARG A 112 21.85 -1.98 3.07
N ASP A 113 21.60 -1.57 4.31
CA ASP A 113 21.53 -2.47 5.46
C ASP A 113 20.15 -3.17 5.59
N ASN A 114 19.14 -2.76 4.81
CA ASN A 114 17.79 -3.32 4.82
C ASN A 114 17.35 -3.71 3.39
N PRO A 115 18.05 -4.61 2.69
CA PRO A 115 17.82 -4.89 1.28
C PRO A 115 16.39 -5.36 1.01
N SER A 116 15.76 -4.80 -0.03
CA SER A 116 14.43 -5.17 -0.50
C SER A 116 14.30 -4.85 -1.99
N LEU A 117 13.32 -5.47 -2.67
CA LEU A 117 13.03 -5.15 -4.07
C LEU A 117 12.72 -3.64 -4.25
N HIS A 118 12.01 -3.05 -3.29
CA HIS A 118 11.70 -1.62 -3.30
C HIS A 118 12.96 -0.75 -3.32
N TYR A 119 13.91 -1.03 -2.42
CA TYR A 119 15.18 -0.30 -2.42
C TYR A 119 16.05 -0.64 -3.61
N TYR A 120 16.00 -1.86 -4.13
CA TYR A 120 16.72 -2.21 -5.34
C TYR A 120 16.23 -1.39 -6.53
N ALA A 121 14.90 -1.20 -6.67
CA ALA A 121 14.32 -0.31 -7.66
C ALA A 121 14.74 1.15 -7.46
N MET A 122 14.81 1.64 -6.21
CA MET A 122 15.29 3.00 -5.92
C MET A 122 16.76 3.23 -6.31
N HIS A 123 17.63 2.22 -6.17
CA HIS A 123 19.04 2.37 -6.58
C HIS A 123 19.20 2.39 -8.11
N ASN A 124 18.25 1.79 -8.83
CA ASN A 124 18.22 1.68 -10.28
C ASN A 124 17.18 2.64 -10.90
N SER A 125 17.12 3.87 -10.40
CA SER A 125 16.17 4.89 -10.86
C SER A 125 16.86 6.20 -11.23
N VAL A 126 16.22 6.98 -12.09
CA VAL A 126 16.65 8.35 -12.44
C VAL A 126 15.92 9.42 -11.63
N PHE A 127 14.72 9.09 -11.13
CA PHE A 127 13.84 10.02 -10.43
C PHE A 127 12.83 9.25 -9.59
N ASP A 128 12.45 9.81 -8.45
CA ASP A 128 11.44 9.24 -7.58
C ASP A 128 10.60 10.34 -6.90
N VAL A 129 9.43 9.95 -6.39
CA VAL A 129 8.50 10.84 -5.70
C VAL A 129 7.72 10.09 -4.64
N PHE A 130 7.57 10.73 -3.50
CA PHE A 130 6.63 10.35 -2.46
C PHE A 130 5.37 11.21 -2.51
N SER A 131 4.22 10.60 -2.24
CA SER A 131 2.98 11.31 -1.96
C SER A 131 2.19 10.60 -0.87
N VAL A 132 1.38 11.35 -0.14
CA VAL A 132 0.57 10.82 0.98
C VAL A 132 -0.79 10.43 0.45
N LEU A 133 -1.22 9.20 0.70
CA LEU A 133 -2.52 8.69 0.26
C LEU A 133 -3.59 8.86 1.34
N ALA A 134 -3.24 8.52 2.58
CA ALA A 134 -4.15 8.58 3.71
C ALA A 134 -3.40 8.92 4.98
N THR A 135 -4.07 9.57 5.93
CA THR A 135 -3.55 9.84 7.27
C THR A 135 -4.58 9.41 8.31
N LEU A 136 -4.11 8.86 9.43
CA LEU A 136 -4.97 8.64 10.58
C LEU A 136 -4.94 9.88 11.49
N PRO A 137 -6.02 10.15 12.24
CA PRO A 137 -6.02 11.16 13.28
C PRO A 137 -4.88 10.95 14.30
N SER A 138 -4.35 12.07 14.80
CA SER A 138 -3.28 12.04 15.80
C SER A 138 -3.73 11.28 17.06
N PRO A 139 -2.93 10.34 17.59
CA PRO A 139 -3.27 9.62 18.82
C PRO A 139 -3.39 10.55 20.04
N PHE A 140 -2.82 11.76 19.96
CA PHE A 140 -2.86 12.76 21.02
C PHE A 140 -4.13 13.62 20.99
N SER A 141 -4.99 13.47 19.98
CA SER A 141 -6.27 14.16 19.95
C SER A 141 -7.26 13.45 20.89
N PRO A 142 -7.94 14.16 21.81
CA PRO A 142 -8.82 13.57 22.83
C PRO A 142 -9.94 12.69 22.24
N SER A 143 -10.43 13.01 21.04
CA SER A 143 -11.50 12.26 20.38
C SER A 143 -11.00 11.08 19.55
N SER A 144 -9.69 10.90 19.37
CA SER A 144 -9.18 9.90 18.43
C SER A 144 -9.38 8.46 18.89
N GLN A 145 -9.43 8.21 20.20
CA GLN A 145 -9.66 6.86 20.73
C GLN A 145 -11.12 6.40 20.60
N THR A 146 -12.06 7.32 20.40
CA THR A 146 -13.49 6.99 20.24
C THR A 146 -13.89 6.82 18.77
N LEU A 147 -12.97 7.04 17.84
CA LEU A 147 -13.22 6.85 16.42
C LEU A 147 -13.21 5.35 16.07
N PRO A 148 -14.01 4.91 15.08
CA PRO A 148 -14.10 3.50 14.71
C PRO A 148 -12.73 2.88 14.42
N GLY A 149 -12.44 1.76 15.08
CA GLY A 149 -11.23 0.97 14.87
C GLY A 149 -9.92 1.53 15.44
N MET A 150 -9.92 2.73 16.04
CA MET A 150 -8.69 3.39 16.53
C MET A 150 -8.08 2.76 17.79
N ASP A 151 -8.79 1.82 18.43
CA ASP A 151 -8.25 0.94 19.46
C ASP A 151 -7.30 -0.14 18.89
N GLN A 152 -7.36 -0.41 17.58
CA GLN A 152 -6.45 -1.29 16.85
C GLN A 152 -5.90 -0.59 15.59
N PRO A 153 -5.05 0.44 15.75
CA PRO A 153 -4.58 1.27 14.65
C PRO A 153 -3.66 0.52 13.66
N ASP A 154 -3.08 -0.60 14.06
CA ASP A 154 -2.34 -1.53 13.19
C ASP A 154 -3.27 -2.18 12.16
N LEU A 155 -4.46 -2.66 12.57
CA LEU A 155 -5.44 -3.22 11.65
C LEU A 155 -5.98 -2.17 10.68
N LEU A 156 -6.23 -0.95 11.18
CA LEU A 156 -6.61 0.20 10.34
C LEU A 156 -5.56 0.48 9.25
N LEU A 157 -4.28 0.54 9.64
CA LEU A 157 -3.20 0.78 8.69
C LEU A 157 -3.14 -0.36 7.66
N ASN A 158 -3.20 -1.62 8.08
CA ASN A 158 -3.14 -2.76 7.15
C ASN A 158 -4.29 -2.73 6.13
N VAL A 159 -5.50 -2.39 6.58
CA VAL A 159 -6.68 -2.28 5.69
C VAL A 159 -6.54 -1.06 4.76
N LEU A 160 -6.07 0.09 5.25
CA LEU A 160 -5.82 1.26 4.40
C LEU A 160 -4.73 0.98 3.37
N GLU A 161 -3.63 0.33 3.75
CA GLU A 161 -2.56 -0.06 2.84
C GLU A 161 -3.08 -1.04 1.78
N ALA A 162 -3.79 -2.10 2.20
CA ALA A 162 -4.40 -3.06 1.28
C ALA A 162 -5.36 -2.37 0.31
N TRP A 163 -6.27 -1.52 0.82
CA TRP A 163 -7.21 -0.78 0.00
C TRP A 163 -6.50 0.13 -1.00
N CYS A 164 -5.50 0.89 -0.58
CA CYS A 164 -4.69 1.72 -1.47
C CYS A 164 -3.98 0.87 -2.53
N CYS A 165 -3.40 -0.27 -2.15
CA CYS A 165 -2.79 -1.17 -3.13
C CYS A 165 -3.78 -1.71 -4.15
N LEU A 166 -5.03 -1.97 -3.74
CA LEU A 166 -6.10 -2.29 -4.67
C LEU A 166 -6.40 -1.11 -5.58
N LEU A 167 -6.62 0.10 -5.07
CA LEU A 167 -6.92 1.30 -5.89
C LEU A 167 -5.89 1.53 -7.00
N PHE A 168 -4.61 1.37 -6.67
CA PHE A 168 -3.49 1.60 -7.61
C PHE A 168 -3.04 0.33 -8.36
N ARG A 169 -3.71 -0.82 -8.13
CA ARG A 169 -3.37 -2.12 -8.71
C ARG A 169 -1.90 -2.51 -8.50
N CYS A 170 -1.35 -2.21 -7.33
CA CYS A 170 0.06 -2.45 -7.02
C CYS A 170 0.29 -3.68 -6.13
N LEU A 171 -0.69 -4.60 -6.03
CA LEU A 171 -0.46 -5.94 -5.49
C LEU A 171 -0.13 -6.94 -6.60
N PRO A 172 0.40 -8.11 -6.23
CA PRO A 172 0.59 -9.21 -7.17
C PRO A 172 -0.73 -9.69 -7.81
N PRO A 173 -0.72 -10.17 -9.06
CA PRO A 173 -1.96 -10.48 -9.81
C PRO A 173 -2.89 -11.47 -9.10
N LYS A 174 -2.35 -12.46 -8.39
CA LYS A 174 -3.14 -13.43 -7.63
C LYS A 174 -3.93 -12.74 -6.50
N LEU A 175 -3.25 -11.90 -5.70
CA LEU A 175 -3.87 -11.14 -4.62
C LEU A 175 -4.86 -10.09 -5.15
N LEU A 176 -4.56 -9.43 -6.26
CA LEU A 176 -5.51 -8.52 -6.91
C LEU A 176 -6.81 -9.24 -7.30
N LYS A 177 -6.71 -10.41 -7.94
CA LYS A 177 -7.89 -11.20 -8.33
C LYS A 177 -8.70 -11.68 -7.13
N GLU A 178 -8.02 -12.00 -6.03
CA GLU A 178 -8.66 -12.46 -4.81
C GLU A 178 -9.38 -11.33 -4.08
N CYS A 179 -8.79 -10.14 -4.00
CA CYS A 179 -9.28 -9.02 -3.20
C CYS A 179 -10.19 -8.04 -3.95
N LEU A 180 -10.16 -8.00 -5.29
CA LEU A 180 -10.98 -7.08 -6.07
C LEU A 180 -12.42 -7.60 -6.24
N PRO A 181 -13.42 -6.71 -6.24
CA PRO A 181 -14.79 -7.09 -6.57
C PRO A 181 -14.92 -7.70 -7.98
N PRO A 182 -15.87 -8.60 -8.22
CA PRO A 182 -16.19 -9.09 -9.57
C PRO A 182 -16.44 -7.93 -10.55
N GLY A 183 -15.89 -8.05 -11.76
CA GLY A 183 -16.00 -7.02 -12.81
C GLY A 183 -14.97 -5.90 -12.74
N ILE A 184 -14.21 -5.79 -11.66
CA ILE A 184 -13.08 -4.86 -11.57
C ILE A 184 -11.81 -5.53 -12.10
N ARG A 185 -11.17 -4.91 -13.10
CA ARG A 185 -9.95 -5.45 -13.71
C ARG A 185 -8.77 -5.38 -12.75
N ALA A 186 -8.07 -6.49 -12.59
CA ALA A 186 -6.82 -6.58 -11.83
C ALA A 186 -5.65 -5.91 -12.55
N GLU A 187 -5.67 -5.86 -13.88
CA GLU A 187 -4.62 -5.22 -14.66
C GLU A 187 -4.76 -3.71 -14.60
N SER A 188 -3.64 -3.02 -14.38
CA SER A 188 -3.57 -1.59 -14.64
C SER A 188 -3.79 -1.33 -16.13
N LYS A 189 -4.52 -0.26 -16.47
CA LYS A 189 -4.68 0.17 -17.86
C LYS A 189 -3.33 0.48 -18.52
N ASP A 190 -2.36 0.87 -17.70
CA ASP A 190 -0.99 1.12 -18.09
C ASP A 190 -0.14 -0.13 -17.86
N LEU A 191 -0.04 -0.98 -18.89
CA LEU A 191 0.79 -2.20 -18.93
C LEU A 191 2.30 -1.96 -18.67
N GLN A 192 2.71 -0.70 -18.53
CA GLN A 192 4.10 -0.32 -18.26
C GLN A 192 4.43 -0.19 -16.77
N ASN A 193 3.42 -0.18 -15.89
CA ASN A 193 3.65 0.00 -14.47
C ASN A 193 4.00 -1.31 -13.79
N VAL A 194 5.04 -1.28 -12.97
CA VAL A 194 5.50 -2.46 -12.22
C VAL A 194 5.24 -2.26 -10.74
N ALA A 195 4.40 -3.13 -10.18
CA ALA A 195 4.11 -3.19 -8.76
C ALA A 195 5.31 -3.71 -7.97
N LEU A 196 5.67 -3.03 -6.87
CA LEU A 196 6.77 -3.42 -5.99
C LEU A 196 6.30 -3.99 -4.65
N ASN A 197 4.99 -3.96 -4.35
CA ASN A 197 4.46 -4.68 -3.19
C ASN A 197 4.43 -6.18 -3.51
N VAL A 198 5.19 -6.96 -2.75
CA VAL A 198 5.39 -8.40 -2.97
C VAL A 198 4.90 -9.25 -1.79
N ALA A 199 4.15 -8.63 -0.89
CA ALA A 199 3.52 -9.27 0.26
C ALA A 199 2.12 -8.69 0.47
N ASN A 200 1.25 -9.45 1.12
CA ASN A 200 -0.10 -9.01 1.48
C ASN A 200 -0.03 -8.05 2.67
N PRO A 201 -0.50 -6.78 2.55
CA PRO A 201 -0.52 -5.85 3.69
C PRO A 201 -1.30 -6.35 4.90
N LEU A 202 -2.29 -7.23 4.69
CA LEU A 202 -3.13 -7.80 5.76
C LEU A 202 -2.37 -8.78 6.68
N ASP A 203 -1.20 -9.28 6.27
CA ASP A 203 -0.37 -10.17 7.08
C ASP A 203 0.56 -9.42 8.04
N GLN A 204 0.66 -8.09 7.94
CA GLN A 204 1.55 -7.32 8.80
C GLN A 204 1.14 -7.39 10.27
N GLY A 205 2.13 -7.52 11.16
CA GLY A 205 1.94 -7.59 12.60
C GLY A 205 1.35 -8.91 13.11
N ASP A 206 1.06 -9.88 12.24
CA ASP A 206 0.80 -11.24 12.68
C ASP A 206 2.13 -11.99 12.94
N LYS A 207 2.12 -12.92 13.89
CA LYS A 207 3.28 -13.77 14.21
C LYS A 207 3.47 -14.91 13.21
N GLY A 208 2.53 -15.10 12.28
CA GLY A 208 2.63 -16.03 11.17
C GLY A 208 3.65 -15.62 10.12
N SER A 209 3.97 -16.53 9.20
CA SER A 209 4.84 -16.23 8.06
C SER A 209 4.11 -15.34 7.07
N MET A 210 4.58 -14.10 6.89
CA MET A 210 4.18 -13.27 5.74
C MET A 210 4.29 -14.09 4.45
N GLN A 211 3.21 -14.15 3.68
CA GLN A 211 3.25 -14.81 2.38
C GLN A 211 3.93 -13.88 1.38
N TRP A 212 5.17 -14.22 1.04
CA TRP A 212 5.87 -13.59 -0.06
C TRP A 212 5.40 -14.18 -1.37
N VAL A 213 5.20 -13.31 -2.36
CA VAL A 213 4.87 -13.77 -3.71
C VAL A 213 6.11 -14.33 -4.37
N ASP A 214 5.95 -15.49 -5.01
CA ASP A 214 6.95 -16.05 -5.90
C ASP A 214 7.08 -15.17 -7.15
N LEU A 215 8.25 -14.55 -7.28
CA LEU A 215 8.59 -13.67 -8.39
C LEU A 215 9.37 -14.39 -9.49
N SER A 216 9.71 -15.68 -9.33
CA SER A 216 10.58 -16.41 -10.27
C SER A 216 10.08 -16.41 -11.71
N GLY A 217 8.75 -16.40 -11.90
CA GLY A 217 8.11 -16.35 -13.22
C GLY A 217 8.01 -14.97 -13.87
N THR A 218 8.44 -13.89 -13.21
CA THR A 218 8.36 -12.53 -13.76
C THR A 218 9.27 -12.35 -14.97
N GLN A 219 8.83 -11.59 -15.98
CA GLN A 219 9.67 -11.21 -17.12
C GLN A 219 10.26 -9.80 -16.95
N ASP A 220 10.05 -9.16 -15.80
CA ASP A 220 10.60 -7.83 -15.54
C ASP A 220 12.13 -7.91 -15.32
N PRO A 221 12.94 -7.21 -16.14
CA PRO A 221 14.40 -7.32 -16.07
C PRO A 221 14.98 -6.92 -14.71
N LEU A 222 14.43 -5.89 -14.07
CA LEU A 222 14.92 -5.39 -12.77
C LEU A 222 14.61 -6.39 -11.66
N ILE A 223 13.43 -7.02 -11.68
CA ILE A 223 13.11 -8.06 -10.69
C ILE A 223 13.99 -9.30 -10.92
N GLN A 224 14.22 -9.70 -12.17
CA GLN A 224 15.12 -10.81 -12.50
C GLN A 224 16.57 -10.54 -12.04
N GLU A 225 17.05 -9.31 -12.18
CA GLU A 225 18.37 -8.91 -11.68
C GLU A 225 18.42 -8.92 -10.15
N TYR A 226 17.38 -8.40 -9.49
CA TYR A 226 17.24 -8.45 -8.04
C TYR A 226 17.27 -9.88 -7.50
N LEU A 227 16.53 -10.80 -8.12
CA LEU A 227 16.51 -12.21 -7.71
C LEU A 227 17.90 -12.85 -7.79
N LYS A 228 18.66 -12.57 -8.86
CA LYS A 228 20.05 -13.03 -9.00
C LYS A 228 20.97 -12.45 -7.92
N GLU A 229 20.79 -11.18 -7.56
CA GLU A 229 21.55 -10.55 -6.47
C GLU A 229 21.22 -11.13 -5.10
N VAL A 230 19.96 -11.52 -4.88
CA VAL A 230 19.54 -12.23 -3.65
C VAL A 230 20.15 -13.63 -3.61
N GLU A 231 20.15 -14.39 -4.71
CA GLU A 231 20.73 -15.73 -4.80
C GLU A 231 22.26 -15.76 -4.58
N ARG A 232 22.96 -14.67 -4.90
CA ARG A 232 24.42 -14.55 -4.72
C ARG A 232 24.86 -14.31 -3.29
N ARG A 233 23.96 -13.88 -2.40
CA ARG A 233 24.26 -13.51 -1.01
C ARG A 233 24.00 -14.67 -0.05
#